data_AF-A0A5N4C5A7-F1
#
_entry.id   AF-A0A5N4C5A7-F1
#
_cell.length_a   1.000
_cell.length_b   1.000
_cell.length_c   1.000
_cell.angle_alpha   90.00
_cell.angle_beta   90.00
_cell.angle_gamma   90.00
#
_symmetry.space_group_name_H-M   'P 1'
#
loop_
_entity.id
_entity.type
_entity.pdbx_description
1 polymer ?
#
loop_
_entity_poly.entity_id
_entity_poly.type
_entity_poly.pdbx_seq_one_letter_code
_entity_poly.pdbx_strand_id
1 'polypeptide(L)'
;MGRGVECDPNLQVFNVFIDNLDTRLPRIALFSTRTIHAGEELTFDYQMKGSGDISSDSVDHSPAKKRVRTVCRCGAVTCRGYLN
;
A
#
# COMPACT_ATOMS: atom_id res chain seq x y z
N MET A 1 -13.85 7.03 -6.11
CA MET A 1 -13.60 5.58 -6.15
C MET A 1 -12.10 5.39 -6.31
N GLY A 2 -11.34 5.48 -5.21
CA GLY A 2 -9.87 5.51 -5.27
C GLY A 2 -9.31 4.12 -5.54
N ARG A 3 -8.50 3.98 -6.60
CA ARG A 3 -7.72 2.77 -6.92
C ARG A 3 -6.52 2.70 -5.97
N GLY A 4 -6.77 2.54 -4.68
CA GLY A 4 -5.72 2.76 -3.69
C GLY A 4 -4.62 1.69 -3.68
N VAL A 5 -4.91 0.46 -4.08
CA VAL A 5 -3.95 -0.63 -3.91
C VAL A 5 -3.55 -1.19 -5.27
N GLU A 6 -2.53 -0.56 -5.87
CA GLU A 6 -1.83 -1.09 -7.04
C GLU A 6 -0.91 -2.22 -6.58
N CYS A 7 -0.97 -3.39 -7.24
CA CYS A 7 -0.08 -4.51 -6.91
C CYS A 7 1.32 -4.37 -7.52
N ASP A 8 1.51 -3.40 -8.42
CA ASP A 8 2.79 -3.04 -9.04
C ASP A 8 2.94 -1.50 -9.08
N PRO A 9 3.14 -0.86 -7.92
CA PRO A 9 3.21 0.60 -7.83
C PRO A 9 4.49 1.17 -8.46
N ASN A 10 4.38 2.35 -9.07
CA ASN A 10 5.55 3.09 -9.58
C ASN A 10 6.13 4.09 -8.57
N LEU A 11 5.51 4.26 -7.40
CA LEU A 11 6.00 5.07 -6.28
C LEU A 11 6.19 4.25 -5.00
N GLN A 12 7.25 4.59 -4.26
CA GLN A 12 7.52 4.11 -2.91
C GLN A 12 7.48 5.26 -1.90
N VAL A 13 6.80 5.03 -0.78
CA VAL A 13 6.69 5.94 0.36
C VAL A 13 7.90 5.80 1.29
N PHE A 14 8.44 6.94 1.74
CA PHE A 14 9.49 7.01 2.74
C PHE A 14 9.13 8.02 3.82
N ASN A 15 9.51 7.70 5.07
CA ASN A 15 9.48 8.64 6.18
C ASN A 15 10.74 9.50 6.14
N VAL A 16 10.56 10.82 6.08
CA VAL A 16 11.66 11.80 6.03
C VAL A 16 11.57 12.72 7.23
N PHE A 17 12.72 12.92 7.88
CA PHE A 17 12.88 13.81 9.02
C PHE A 17 13.82 14.93 8.60
N ILE A 18 13.35 16.17 8.65
CA ILE A 18 14.13 17.36 8.27
C ILE A 18 14.29 18.23 9.52
N ASP A 19 13.23 18.97 9.88
CA ASP A 19 13.26 19.92 11.00
C ASP A 19 12.73 19.33 12.33
N ASN A 20 11.99 18.21 12.24
CA ASN A 20 11.43 17.51 13.38
C ASN A 20 11.97 16.07 13.41
N LEU A 21 12.63 15.70 14.51
CA LEU A 21 13.20 14.37 14.74
C LEU A 21 12.28 13.45 15.57
N ASP A 22 11.07 13.91 15.94
CA ASP A 22 10.07 13.04 16.55
C ASP A 22 9.63 11.98 15.55
N THR A 23 10.02 10.73 15.81
CA THR A 23 9.77 9.57 14.94
C THR A 23 8.29 9.24 14.79
N ARG A 24 7.43 9.82 15.64
CA ARG A 24 5.96 9.67 15.57
C ARG A 24 5.33 10.61 14.54
N LEU A 25 6.07 11.63 14.08
CA LEU A 25 5.59 12.67 13.16
C LEU A 25 6.51 12.81 11.94
N PRO A 26 6.74 11.73 11.17
CA PRO A 26 7.53 11.82 9.93
C PRO A 26 6.81 12.65 8.87
N ARG A 27 7.59 13.32 8.00
CA ARG A 27 7.05 13.80 6.71
C ARG A 27 7.03 12.63 5.74
N ILE A 28 5.93 12.49 5.00
CA ILE A 28 5.76 11.44 3.99
C ILE A 28 6.31 11.94 2.65
N ALA A 29 7.26 11.22 2.07
CA ALA A 29 7.82 11.49 0.75
C ALA A 29 7.58 10.31 -0.20
N LEU A 30 7.34 10.61 -1.48
CA LEU A 30 7.12 9.62 -2.54
C LEU A 30 8.29 9.68 -3.53
N PHE A 31 8.89 8.53 -3.81
CA PHE A 31 9.99 8.39 -4.77
C PHE A 31 9.62 7.37 -5.83
N SER A 32 10.01 7.62 -7.08
CA SER A 32 9.79 6.68 -8.18
C SER A 32 10.67 5.43 -8.02
N THR A 33 10.08 4.24 -8.21
CA THR A 33 10.80 2.96 -8.21
C THR A 33 11.33 2.56 -9.59
N ARG A 34 10.81 3.22 -10.63
CA ARG A 34 11.20 3.06 -12.04
C ARG A 34 10.94 4.35 -12.82
N THR A 35 11.41 4.42 -14.06
CA THR A 35 11.02 5.51 -14.98
C THR A 35 9.51 5.51 -15.19
N ILE A 36 8.91 6.71 -15.13
CA ILE A 36 7.48 6.95 -15.31
C ILE A 36 7.32 7.79 -16.57
N HIS A 37 6.49 7.34 -17.50
CA HIS A 37 6.26 8.04 -18.75
C HIS A 37 5.15 9.09 -18.61
N ALA A 38 5.15 10.09 -19.50
CA ALA A 38 4.11 11.11 -19.50
C ALA A 38 2.72 10.48 -19.72
N GLY A 39 1.76 10.84 -18.86
CA GLY A 39 0.40 10.30 -18.90
C GLY A 39 0.19 8.98 -18.14
N GLU A 40 1.25 8.40 -17.56
CA GLU A 40 1.13 7.23 -16.68
C GLU A 40 0.52 7.61 -15.33
N GLU A 41 -0.39 6.77 -14.80
CA GLU A 41 -0.98 6.96 -13.47
C GLU A 41 0.09 6.75 -12.38
N LEU A 42 0.20 7.68 -11.44
CA LEU A 42 1.09 7.55 -10.29
C LEU A 42 0.42 6.72 -9.19
N THR A 43 1.05 5.64 -8.77
CA THR A 43 0.48 4.67 -7.83
C THR A 43 1.48 4.29 -6.75
N PHE A 44 0.99 4.12 -5.52
CA PHE A 44 1.77 3.61 -4.39
C PHE A 44 0.92 2.61 -3.60
N ASP A 45 1.55 1.65 -2.92
CA ASP A 45 0.83 0.72 -2.04
C ASP A 45 0.59 1.35 -0.66
N TYR A 46 -0.68 1.56 -0.28
CA TYR A 46 -1.05 2.02 1.07
C TYR A 46 -0.66 1.03 2.17
N GLN A 47 -0.57 -0.27 1.85
CA GLN A 47 -0.06 -1.30 2.74
C GLN A 47 1.45 -1.47 2.58
N MET A 48 2.15 -0.33 2.53
CA MET A 48 3.54 -0.24 2.93
C MET A 48 3.81 -1.29 4.01
N LYS A 49 4.63 -2.29 3.71
CA LYS A 49 5.23 -3.16 4.71
C LYS A 49 6.18 -2.29 5.54
N GLY A 50 5.63 -1.34 6.29
CA GLY A 50 6.33 -0.80 7.44
C GLY A 50 6.69 -2.00 8.30
N SER A 51 7.88 -1.98 8.89
CA SER A 51 8.33 -2.94 9.90
C SER A 51 7.50 -2.79 11.19
N GLY A 52 6.18 -2.87 11.07
CA GLY A 52 5.20 -2.89 12.13
C GLY A 52 4.39 -4.16 11.89
N ASP A 53 4.78 -5.19 12.61
CA ASP A 53 4.04 -6.41 12.88
C ASP A 53 3.38 -7.04 11.65
N ILE A 54 4.09 -8.03 11.09
CA ILE A 54 3.46 -9.21 10.52
C ILE A 54 2.60 -9.78 11.65
N SER A 55 1.39 -9.25 11.81
CA SER A 55 0.33 -9.94 12.50
C SER A 55 -0.03 -11.10 11.58
N SER A 56 0.74 -12.16 11.81
CA SER A 56 0.47 -13.55 11.54
C SER A 56 -1.03 -13.78 11.44
N ASP A 57 -1.43 -14.52 10.41
CA ASP A 57 -2.75 -15.15 10.26
C ASP A 57 -3.61 -15.06 11.53
N SER A 58 -4.44 -14.02 11.63
CA SER A 58 -5.60 -14.10 12.49
C SER A 58 -6.59 -15.02 11.79
N VAL A 59 -6.41 -16.32 12.02
CA VAL A 59 -7.50 -17.30 11.95
C VAL A 59 -8.57 -16.85 12.93
N ASP A 60 -9.43 -15.95 12.43
CA ASP A 60 -10.54 -15.37 13.15
C ASP A 60 -11.63 -16.45 13.26
N HIS A 61 -11.59 -17.22 14.35
CA HIS A 61 -12.70 -18.07 14.80
C HIS A 61 -13.80 -17.18 15.41
N SER A 62 -14.39 -16.33 14.58
CA SER A 62 -15.57 -15.53 14.91
C SER A 62 -16.68 -15.84 13.91
N PRO A 63 -17.90 -16.25 14.33
CA PRO A 63 -19.02 -16.50 13.41
C PRO A 63 -19.60 -15.22 12.75
N ALA A 64 -18.91 -14.07 12.85
CA ALA A 64 -19.44 -12.77 12.55
C ALA A 64 -19.01 -12.27 11.15
N LYS A 65 -19.87 -12.52 10.17
CA LYS A 65 -19.95 -11.85 8.86
C LYS A 65 -18.67 -11.91 8.01
N LYS A 66 -18.67 -12.83 7.03
CA LYS A 66 -17.76 -12.81 5.87
C LYS A 66 -17.69 -11.38 5.30
N ARG A 67 -16.69 -10.59 5.69
CA ARG A 67 -16.42 -9.30 5.06
C ARG A 67 -16.09 -9.61 3.61
N VAL A 68 -16.97 -9.21 2.70
CA VAL A 68 -16.75 -9.37 1.26
C VAL A 68 -15.49 -8.58 0.92
N ARG A 69 -14.38 -9.28 0.66
CA ARG A 69 -13.14 -8.65 0.22
C ARG A 69 -13.39 -8.01 -1.14
N THR A 70 -12.94 -6.77 -1.31
CA THR A 70 -13.13 -6.07 -2.59
C THR A 70 -12.15 -6.66 -3.61
N VAL A 71 -12.65 -7.06 -4.79
CA VAL A 71 -11.80 -7.63 -5.86
C VAL A 71 -10.87 -6.56 -6.40
N CYS A 72 -9.57 -6.87 -6.48
CA CYS A 72 -8.58 -5.98 -7.08
C CYS A 72 -8.70 -6.02 -8.61
N ARG A 73 -8.65 -4.84 -9.25
CA ARG A 73 -8.75 -4.68 -10.70
C ARG A 73 -7.60 -3.83 -11.27
N CYS A 74 -6.41 -3.93 -10.66
CA CYS A 74 -5.23 -3.17 -11.07
C CYS A 74 -4.67 -3.61 -12.44
N GLY A 75 -4.87 -4.86 -12.84
CA GLY A 75 -4.39 -5.36 -14.15
C GLY A 75 -2.91 -5.78 -14.16
N ALA A 76 -2.19 -5.63 -13.06
CA ALA A 76 -0.81 -6.13 -12.92
C ALA A 76 -0.75 -7.66 -13.10
N VAL A 77 0.31 -8.14 -13.76
CA VAL A 77 0.57 -9.59 -13.92
C VAL A 77 0.72 -10.28 -12.57
N THR A 78 1.28 -9.57 -11.58
CA THR A 78 1.52 -10.02 -10.20
C THR A 78 0.39 -9.62 -9.25
N CYS A 79 -0.83 -9.39 -9.75
CA CYS A 79 -1.97 -8.96 -8.95
C CYS A 79 -2.29 -9.94 -7.80
N ARG A 80 -2.50 -9.41 -6.59
CA ARG A 80 -2.89 -10.16 -5.39
C ARG A 80 -4.36 -10.64 -5.40
N GLY A 81 -5.15 -10.21 -6.38
CA GLY A 81 -6.55 -10.59 -6.56
C GLY A 81 -7.58 -9.81 -5.73
N TYR A 82 -7.23 -9.34 -4.54
CA TYR A 82 -8.15 -8.61 -3.65
C TYR A 82 -7.49 -7.38 -3.02
N LEU A 83 -8.28 -6.35 -2.74
CA LEU A 83 -7.92 -5.26 -1.84
C LEU A 83 -8.14 -5.77 -0.40
N ASN A 84 -7.08 -5.73 0.40
CA ASN A 84 -7.15 -6.05 1.84
C ASN A 84 -7.69 -4.85 2.62
#